data_AF-A0A0U5FFA0-F1
#
_entry.id   AF-A0A0U5FFA0-F1
#
_cell.length_a   1.000
_cell.length_b   1.000
_cell.length_c   1.000
_cell.angle_alpha   90.00
_cell.angle_beta   90.00
_cell.angle_gamma   90.00
#
_symmetry.space_group_name_H-M   'P 1'
#
loop_
_entity.id
_entity.type
_entity.pdbx_description
1 polymer ?
#
loop_
_entity_poly.entity_id
_entity_poly.type
_entity_poly.pdbx_seq_one_letter_code
_entity_poly.pdbx_strand_id
1 'polypeptide(L)'
;MKAKMILSMALLSGALAACGKADKPAENSNTASSPAETSMTANADHGTAVDGAQQAAKVAQPSGVQDAKQYLCQGGNSACKASGPLVANSDAEANWLLSNGYPTEAELARLDKLTLDQLKAESQAGNKAATVIYGKKTATSGHFQEGLGILRNAASAGNLYSYYGLSDIYASDTKDKNLIDSAAYLRLAYLLGDGKASADIALRGLSSVESVAADERAASLYKTFSKYQRPSPRPVE
;
A
#
# COMPACT_ATOMS: atom_id res chain seq x y z
N MET A 1 31.23 39.64 42.58
CA MET A 1 31.97 38.39 42.38
C MET A 1 31.43 37.73 41.12
N LYS A 2 32.25 37.65 40.06
CA LYS A 2 31.88 37.12 38.73
C LYS A 2 32.41 35.70 38.61
N ALA A 3 31.54 34.73 38.37
CA ALA A 3 31.92 33.33 38.15
C ALA A 3 32.24 33.09 36.67
N LYS A 4 33.36 32.40 36.45
CA LYS A 4 34.03 32.16 35.17
C LYS A 4 33.25 31.21 34.25
N MET A 5 33.21 31.55 32.96
CA MET A 5 32.89 30.63 31.88
C MET A 5 33.97 29.53 31.77
N ILE A 6 33.55 28.29 31.58
CA ILE A 6 34.41 27.17 31.16
C ILE A 6 33.98 26.78 29.75
N LEU A 7 34.90 26.98 28.81
CA LEU A 7 34.80 26.59 27.41
C LEU A 7 35.43 25.20 27.26
N SER A 8 34.64 24.18 26.92
CA SER A 8 35.15 22.84 26.65
C SER A 8 35.21 22.60 25.14
N MET A 9 36.46 22.50 24.67
CA MET A 9 36.91 22.24 23.32
C MET A 9 36.84 20.71 23.06
N ALA A 10 36.01 20.26 22.11
CA ALA A 10 35.97 18.86 21.71
C ALA A 10 36.88 18.65 20.49
N LEU A 11 37.88 17.79 20.67
CA LEU A 11 38.91 17.42 19.71
C LEU A 11 38.32 16.57 18.57
N LEU A 12 38.53 17.01 17.33
CA LEU A 12 38.51 16.14 16.15
C LEU A 12 39.77 15.27 16.15
N SER A 13 39.61 13.97 15.94
CA SER A 13 40.70 13.06 15.56
C SER A 13 40.27 12.27 14.33
N GLY A 14 41.16 12.21 13.35
CA GLY A 14 40.90 11.71 12.01
C GLY A 14 41.37 10.27 11.75
N ALA A 15 40.82 9.77 10.65
CA ALA A 15 41.48 9.10 9.53
C ALA A 15 41.92 7.61 9.59
N LEU A 16 41.42 6.92 8.55
CA LEU A 16 42.09 5.98 7.62
C LEU A 16 41.98 4.44 7.80
N ALA A 17 41.31 3.88 6.79
CA ALA A 17 41.70 2.76 5.92
C ALA A 17 41.57 1.30 6.42
N ALA A 18 40.73 0.53 5.72
CA ALA A 18 41.13 -0.66 4.95
C ALA A 18 39.96 -1.21 4.11
N CYS A 19 39.97 -0.92 2.80
CA CYS A 19 39.21 -1.71 1.81
C CYS A 19 40.08 -2.91 1.42
N GLY A 20 39.73 -4.10 1.92
CA GLY A 20 40.31 -5.37 1.49
C GLY A 20 39.52 -5.95 0.31
N LYS A 21 40.24 -6.22 -0.79
CA LYS A 21 39.76 -6.86 -2.03
C LYS A 21 39.31 -8.31 -1.80
N ALA A 22 38.41 -8.73 -2.68
CA ALA A 22 37.99 -10.10 -2.90
C ALA A 22 39.14 -10.96 -3.42
N ASP A 23 39.21 -12.21 -2.94
CA ASP A 23 39.91 -13.29 -3.61
C ASP A 23 39.10 -14.60 -3.45
N LYS A 24 38.87 -15.25 -4.59
CA LYS A 24 38.34 -16.60 -4.76
C LYS A 24 39.48 -17.42 -5.37
N PRO A 25 39.80 -18.60 -4.82
CA PRO A 25 39.93 -19.81 -5.67
C PRO A 25 39.50 -21.09 -4.90
N ALA A 26 39.36 -22.30 -5.43
CA ALA A 26 39.27 -22.88 -6.77
C ALA A 26 38.72 -24.32 -6.58
N GLU A 27 38.17 -24.88 -7.66
CA GLU A 27 37.80 -26.29 -7.82
C GLU A 27 39.01 -27.24 -7.88
N ASN A 28 38.76 -28.49 -7.47
CA ASN A 28 39.21 -29.78 -8.03
C ASN A 28 39.49 -30.77 -6.89
N SER A 29 39.30 -32.07 -6.97
CA SER A 29 38.62 -33.04 -7.84
C SER A 29 38.95 -34.42 -7.23
N ASN A 30 38.18 -35.47 -7.58
CA ASN A 30 38.52 -36.91 -7.47
C ASN A 30 38.42 -37.57 -6.08
N THR A 31 37.89 -38.78 -5.86
CA THR A 31 37.22 -39.80 -6.71
C THR A 31 36.55 -40.85 -5.81
N ALA A 32 35.42 -41.39 -6.28
CA ALA A 32 34.97 -42.79 -6.30
C ALA A 32 35.01 -43.68 -5.02
N SER A 33 33.86 -44.26 -4.66
CA SER A 33 33.45 -45.61 -5.11
C SER A 33 32.12 -46.06 -4.48
N SER A 34 31.21 -46.57 -5.31
CA SER A 34 30.07 -47.39 -4.88
C SER A 34 30.55 -48.80 -4.47
N PRO A 35 29.68 -49.58 -3.81
CA PRO A 35 29.06 -50.68 -4.54
C PRO A 35 27.55 -50.82 -4.34
N ALA A 36 26.98 -51.62 -5.24
CA ALA A 36 25.57 -51.80 -5.53
C ALA A 36 24.82 -52.78 -4.61
N GLU A 37 23.51 -52.53 -4.54
CA GLU A 37 22.35 -53.43 -4.56
C GLU A 37 22.41 -54.84 -3.95
N THR A 38 21.39 -55.12 -3.12
CA THR A 38 20.70 -56.42 -3.12
C THR A 38 19.21 -56.17 -2.95
N SER A 39 18.42 -56.60 -3.93
CA SER A 39 16.96 -56.60 -3.93
C SER A 39 16.41 -57.81 -3.17
N MET A 40 15.32 -57.63 -2.41
CA MET A 40 14.30 -58.68 -2.24
C MET A 40 12.89 -58.05 -2.20
N THR A 41 11.97 -58.73 -2.87
CA THR A 41 10.61 -58.35 -3.22
C THR A 41 9.55 -58.82 -2.22
N ALA A 42 8.43 -58.09 -2.22
CA ALA A 42 7.05 -58.47 -1.93
C ALA A 42 6.63 -58.80 -0.49
N ASN A 43 5.73 -57.99 0.08
CA ASN A 43 4.30 -58.30 -0.03
C ASN A 43 3.41 -57.08 0.29
N ALA A 44 2.25 -57.07 -0.36
CA ALA A 44 1.22 -56.04 -0.27
C ALA A 44 0.58 -55.95 1.12
N ASP A 45 0.19 -54.73 1.52
CA ASP A 45 -1.13 -54.58 2.10
C ASP A 45 -1.79 -53.29 1.64
N HIS A 46 -3.08 -53.43 1.37
CA HIS A 46 -3.93 -52.51 0.63
C HIS A 46 -4.68 -51.64 1.64
N GLY A 47 -4.38 -50.34 1.66
CA GLY A 47 -5.07 -49.37 2.49
C GLY A 47 -5.18 -48.04 1.74
N THR A 48 -6.09 -47.99 0.78
CA THR A 48 -6.47 -46.80 0.02
C THR A 48 -6.98 -45.70 0.95
N ALA A 49 -6.09 -44.78 1.32
CA ALA A 49 -6.42 -43.51 1.94
C ALA A 49 -5.75 -42.38 1.16
N VAL A 50 -6.15 -42.19 -0.10
CA VAL A 50 -5.72 -41.02 -0.90
C VAL A 50 -6.89 -40.56 -1.77
N ASP A 51 -7.93 -40.04 -1.12
CA ASP A 51 -8.98 -39.27 -1.82
C ASP A 51 -9.38 -38.01 -1.02
N GLY A 52 -8.40 -37.42 -0.33
CA GLY A 52 -8.56 -36.18 0.44
C GLY A 52 -7.52 -35.10 0.13
N ALA A 53 -6.55 -35.37 -0.77
CA ALA A 53 -5.40 -34.49 -1.01
C ALA A 53 -5.37 -33.90 -2.43
N GLN A 54 -6.53 -33.83 -3.11
CA GLN A 54 -6.68 -33.17 -4.42
C GLN A 54 -7.62 -31.97 -4.42
N GLN A 55 -7.95 -31.41 -3.24
CA GLN A 55 -8.14 -29.96 -3.15
C GLN A 55 -6.76 -29.31 -3.01
N ALA A 56 -5.95 -29.49 -4.05
CA ALA A 56 -4.83 -28.61 -4.31
C ALA A 56 -5.39 -27.19 -4.28
N ALA A 57 -4.79 -26.36 -3.42
CA ALA A 57 -5.07 -24.95 -3.30
C ALA A 57 -5.24 -24.36 -4.71
N LYS A 58 -6.50 -24.13 -5.11
CA LYS A 58 -6.80 -23.21 -6.19
C LYS A 58 -6.26 -21.90 -5.66
N VAL A 59 -5.04 -21.54 -6.08
CA VAL A 59 -4.46 -20.22 -5.82
C VAL A 59 -5.58 -19.27 -6.19
N ALA A 60 -6.19 -18.66 -5.17
CA ALA A 60 -7.32 -17.77 -5.39
C ALA A 60 -6.80 -16.72 -6.35
N GLN A 61 -7.35 -16.68 -7.56
CA GLN A 61 -6.99 -15.62 -8.50
C GLN A 61 -7.20 -14.30 -7.76
N PRO A 62 -6.25 -13.36 -7.84
CA PRO A 62 -6.40 -12.09 -7.16
C PRO A 62 -7.72 -11.47 -7.61
N SER A 63 -8.68 -11.39 -6.68
CA SER A 63 -9.91 -10.66 -6.89
C SER A 63 -9.53 -9.18 -7.04
N GLY A 64 -10.13 -8.48 -7.98
CA GLY A 64 -9.79 -7.10 -8.26
C GLY A 64 -9.89 -6.76 -9.74
N VAL A 65 -9.85 -5.47 -10.04
CA VAL A 65 -9.88 -4.96 -11.40
C VAL A 65 -8.59 -5.34 -12.10
N GLN A 66 -8.70 -5.91 -13.30
CA GLN A 66 -7.57 -6.30 -14.15
C GLN A 66 -7.53 -5.55 -15.48
N ASP A 67 -8.66 -4.93 -15.87
CA ASP A 67 -8.79 -4.21 -17.12
C ASP A 67 -8.96 -2.71 -16.84
N ALA A 68 -7.96 -1.93 -17.26
CA ALA A 68 -7.94 -0.49 -17.11
C ALA A 68 -9.14 0.18 -17.82
N LYS A 69 -9.68 -0.42 -18.89
CA LYS A 69 -10.82 0.18 -19.62
C LYS A 69 -12.07 0.37 -18.75
N GLN A 70 -12.18 -0.37 -17.64
CA GLN A 70 -13.27 -0.23 -16.69
C GLN A 70 -13.26 1.09 -15.92
N TYR A 71 -12.14 1.83 -15.90
CA TYR A 71 -12.07 3.16 -15.29
C TYR A 71 -12.53 4.27 -16.25
N LEU A 72 -12.60 4.00 -17.55
CA LEU A 72 -12.91 5.04 -18.53
C LEU A 72 -14.30 5.58 -18.32
N CYS A 73 -14.38 6.91 -18.25
CA CYS A 73 -15.63 7.64 -18.22
C CYS A 73 -16.51 7.26 -19.43
N GLN A 74 -17.75 6.84 -19.15
CA GLN A 74 -18.75 6.49 -20.18
C GLN A 74 -19.66 7.69 -20.54
N GLY A 75 -19.48 8.84 -19.89
CA GLY A 75 -20.26 10.06 -20.13
C GLY A 75 -19.67 10.95 -21.23
N GLY A 76 -20.40 12.00 -21.63
CA GLY A 76 -19.84 13.03 -22.52
C GLY A 76 -18.73 13.84 -21.84
N ASN A 77 -17.95 14.60 -22.62
CA ASN A 77 -16.76 15.34 -22.16
C ASN A 77 -16.96 16.18 -20.88
N SER A 78 -18.15 16.76 -20.67
CA SER A 78 -18.47 17.54 -19.47
C SER A 78 -18.65 16.67 -18.21
N ALA A 79 -19.28 15.50 -18.34
CA ALA A 79 -19.47 14.55 -17.24
C ALA A 79 -18.12 13.94 -16.80
N CYS A 80 -17.21 13.74 -17.74
CA CYS A 80 -15.87 13.22 -17.45
C CYS A 80 -14.98 14.23 -16.72
N LYS A 81 -15.06 15.52 -17.08
CA LYS A 81 -14.31 16.58 -16.37
C LYS A 81 -14.72 16.76 -14.91
N ALA A 82 -15.99 16.52 -14.58
CA ALA A 82 -16.49 16.58 -13.21
C ALA A 82 -16.41 15.22 -12.46
N SER A 83 -15.79 14.21 -13.07
CA SER A 83 -15.77 12.86 -12.52
C SER A 83 -14.89 12.76 -11.27
N GLY A 84 -15.31 11.90 -10.33
CA GLY A 84 -14.60 11.66 -9.09
C GLY A 84 -13.22 10.99 -9.28
N PRO A 85 -12.50 10.74 -8.18
CA PRO A 85 -11.13 10.24 -8.23
C PRO A 85 -11.00 8.83 -8.86
N LEU A 86 -12.10 8.07 -8.93
CA LEU A 86 -12.14 6.69 -9.43
C LEU A 86 -12.36 6.56 -10.94
N VAL A 87 -12.56 7.68 -11.64
CA VAL A 87 -12.88 7.68 -13.08
C VAL A 87 -11.72 8.30 -13.85
N ALA A 88 -11.41 7.71 -15.00
CA ALA A 88 -10.40 8.17 -15.94
C ALA A 88 -11.04 8.88 -17.14
N ASN A 89 -10.40 9.97 -17.56
CA ASN A 89 -10.71 10.70 -18.78
C ASN A 89 -9.97 10.13 -19.99
N SER A 90 -9.04 9.20 -19.77
CA SER A 90 -8.24 8.60 -20.82
C SER A 90 -7.63 7.25 -20.48
N ASP A 91 -7.10 6.57 -21.50
CA ASP A 91 -6.40 5.30 -21.33
C ASP A 91 -5.16 5.42 -20.43
N ALA A 92 -4.43 6.53 -20.52
CA ALA A 92 -3.26 6.76 -19.67
C ALA A 92 -3.65 6.90 -18.21
N GLU A 93 -4.69 7.70 -17.92
CA GLU A 93 -5.22 7.87 -16.57
C GLU A 93 -5.83 6.57 -16.02
N ALA A 94 -6.50 5.78 -16.88
CA ALA A 94 -7.07 4.49 -16.52
C ALA A 94 -6.00 3.47 -16.08
N ASN A 95 -4.90 3.38 -16.83
CA ASN A 95 -3.76 2.54 -16.45
C ASN A 95 -3.07 3.06 -15.18
N TRP A 96 -3.05 4.38 -15.00
CA TRP A 96 -2.54 4.98 -13.78
C TRP A 96 -3.39 4.60 -12.56
N LEU A 97 -4.72 4.63 -12.65
CA LEU A 97 -5.63 4.21 -11.57
C LEU A 97 -5.42 2.75 -11.17
N LEU A 98 -5.36 1.86 -12.17
CA LEU A 98 -5.12 0.43 -11.98
C LEU A 98 -3.80 0.18 -11.24
N SER A 99 -2.70 0.76 -11.73
CA SER A 99 -1.36 0.55 -11.16
C SER A 99 -1.24 1.10 -9.72
N ASN A 100 -1.92 2.20 -9.41
CA ASN A 100 -1.92 2.86 -8.12
C ASN A 100 -2.93 2.28 -7.10
N GLY A 101 -3.68 1.24 -7.47
CA GLY A 101 -4.53 0.47 -6.55
C GLY A 101 -5.92 1.04 -6.30
N TYR A 102 -6.41 1.94 -7.17
CA TYR A 102 -7.77 2.46 -7.09
C TYR A 102 -8.77 1.38 -7.51
N PRO A 103 -9.93 1.24 -6.85
CA PRO A 103 -11.04 0.44 -7.37
C PRO A 103 -11.75 1.19 -8.50
N THR A 104 -12.43 0.44 -9.37
CA THR A 104 -13.53 1.02 -10.17
C THR A 104 -14.73 1.28 -9.26
N GLU A 105 -15.68 2.09 -9.70
CA GLU A 105 -16.92 2.33 -8.93
C GLU A 105 -17.70 1.04 -8.67
N ALA A 106 -17.76 0.15 -9.67
CA ALA A 106 -18.40 -1.15 -9.54
C ALA A 106 -17.69 -2.06 -8.52
N GLU A 107 -16.35 -2.08 -8.54
CA GLU A 107 -15.56 -2.84 -7.57
C GLU A 107 -15.72 -2.28 -6.16
N LEU A 108 -15.71 -0.95 -6.00
CA LEU A 108 -15.94 -0.31 -4.71
C LEU A 108 -17.32 -0.71 -4.15
N ALA A 109 -18.37 -0.59 -4.97
CA ALA A 109 -19.73 -0.98 -4.58
C ALA A 109 -19.87 -2.47 -4.23
N ARG A 110 -19.06 -3.35 -4.85
CA ARG A 110 -18.98 -4.77 -4.50
C ARG A 110 -18.29 -4.97 -3.15
N LEU A 111 -17.10 -4.38 -2.97
CA LEU A 111 -16.30 -4.48 -1.76
C LEU A 111 -17.04 -3.92 -0.53
N ASP A 112 -17.78 -2.82 -0.70
CA ASP A 112 -18.56 -2.22 0.38
C ASP A 112 -19.65 -3.14 0.93
N LYS A 113 -20.10 -4.14 0.17
CA LYS A 113 -21.10 -5.13 0.61
C LYS A 113 -20.50 -6.33 1.33
N LEU A 114 -19.19 -6.53 1.28
CA LEU A 114 -18.51 -7.68 1.88
C LEU A 114 -18.39 -7.54 3.40
N THR A 115 -18.36 -8.69 4.08
CA THR A 115 -18.03 -8.76 5.52
C THR A 115 -16.55 -8.48 5.77
N LEU A 116 -16.18 -8.20 7.02
CA LEU A 116 -14.77 -8.00 7.40
C LEU A 116 -13.91 -9.22 7.06
N ASP A 117 -14.39 -10.44 7.30
CA ASP A 117 -13.64 -11.67 6.99
C ASP A 117 -13.43 -11.85 5.49
N GLN A 118 -14.44 -11.54 4.67
CA GLN A 118 -14.34 -11.58 3.21
C GLN A 118 -13.34 -10.52 2.71
N LEU A 119 -13.42 -9.29 3.21
CA LEU A 119 -12.49 -8.21 2.88
C LEU A 119 -11.04 -8.55 3.28
N LYS A 120 -10.87 -9.16 4.45
CA LYS A 120 -9.57 -9.65 4.92
C LYS A 120 -9.01 -10.73 3.99
N ALA A 121 -9.83 -11.70 3.59
CA ALA A 121 -9.42 -12.76 2.67
C ALA A 121 -9.00 -12.19 1.30
N GLU A 122 -9.78 -11.25 0.74
CA GLU A 122 -9.43 -10.60 -0.53
C GLU A 122 -8.16 -9.73 -0.41
N SER A 123 -8.02 -9.00 0.69
CA SER A 123 -6.80 -8.25 1.02
C SER A 123 -5.57 -9.17 1.09
N GLN A 124 -5.69 -10.33 1.73
CA GLN A 124 -4.63 -11.34 1.80
C GLN A 124 -4.32 -12.00 0.45
N ALA A 125 -5.31 -12.06 -0.45
CA ALA A 125 -5.12 -12.48 -1.84
C ALA A 125 -4.48 -11.40 -2.74
N GLY A 126 -4.18 -10.22 -2.20
CA GLY A 126 -3.49 -9.13 -2.90
C GLY A 126 -4.41 -8.10 -3.55
N ASN A 127 -5.72 -8.11 -3.27
CA ASN A 127 -6.62 -7.05 -3.73
C ASN A 127 -6.33 -5.74 -2.98
N LYS A 128 -5.60 -4.82 -3.64
CA LYS A 128 -5.22 -3.51 -3.09
C LYS A 128 -6.43 -2.70 -2.62
N ALA A 129 -7.53 -2.70 -3.37
CA ALA A 129 -8.73 -1.96 -3.00
C ALA A 129 -9.42 -2.60 -1.78
N ALA A 130 -9.52 -3.93 -1.76
CA ALA A 130 -10.08 -4.65 -0.60
C ALA A 130 -9.28 -4.37 0.68
N THR A 131 -7.94 -4.25 0.61
CA THR A 131 -7.12 -3.84 1.76
C THR A 131 -7.53 -2.47 2.31
N VAL A 132 -7.86 -1.51 1.44
CA VAL A 132 -8.30 -0.17 1.86
C VAL A 132 -9.68 -0.25 2.51
N ILE A 133 -10.63 -0.97 1.90
CA ILE A 133 -11.98 -1.11 2.47
C ILE A 133 -11.96 -1.91 3.78
N TYR A 134 -11.13 -2.95 3.88
CA TYR A 134 -10.87 -3.69 5.11
C TYR A 134 -10.39 -2.75 6.21
N GLY A 135 -9.33 -1.99 5.97
CA GLY A 135 -8.78 -1.04 6.94
C GLY A 135 -9.79 0.03 7.37
N LYS A 136 -10.57 0.59 6.43
CA LYS A 136 -11.65 1.54 6.73
C LYS A 136 -12.71 0.96 7.65
N LYS A 137 -13.24 -0.22 7.32
CA LYS A 137 -14.29 -0.87 8.12
C LYS A 137 -13.77 -1.27 9.50
N THR A 138 -12.55 -1.80 9.59
CA THR A 138 -11.90 -2.12 10.87
C THR A 138 -11.75 -0.88 11.75
N ALA A 139 -11.30 0.25 11.18
CA ALA A 139 -11.14 1.48 11.95
C ALA A 139 -12.48 2.01 12.49
N THR A 140 -13.50 2.04 11.62
CA THR A 140 -14.82 2.60 11.92
C THR A 140 -15.70 1.69 12.78
N SER A 141 -15.37 0.39 12.88
CA SER A 141 -16.04 -0.56 13.78
C SER A 141 -15.48 -0.57 15.20
N GLY A 142 -14.70 0.45 15.60
CA GLY A 142 -14.15 0.60 16.95
C GLY A 142 -12.69 0.17 17.11
N HIS A 143 -12.05 -0.35 16.06
CA HIS A 143 -10.64 -0.76 16.06
C HIS A 143 -9.76 0.24 15.30
N PHE A 144 -9.88 1.54 15.65
CA PHE A 144 -9.25 2.64 14.92
C PHE A 144 -7.76 2.44 14.65
N GLN A 145 -6.97 2.09 15.67
CA GLN A 145 -5.52 1.91 15.53
C GLN A 145 -5.15 0.73 14.63
N GLU A 146 -5.94 -0.34 14.64
CA GLU A 146 -5.74 -1.50 13.76
C GLU A 146 -6.02 -1.12 12.31
N GLY A 147 -7.17 -0.49 12.04
CA GLY A 147 -7.52 -0.02 10.70
C GLY A 147 -6.54 1.03 10.16
N LEU A 148 -6.10 1.96 11.02
CA LEU A 148 -5.04 2.93 10.70
C LEU A 148 -3.74 2.21 10.32
N GLY A 149 -3.33 1.18 11.07
CA GLY A 149 -2.15 0.38 10.78
C GLY A 149 -2.22 -0.30 9.41
N ILE A 150 -3.35 -0.93 9.10
CA ILE A 150 -3.61 -1.57 7.80
C ILE A 150 -3.44 -0.55 6.66
N LEU A 151 -4.08 0.61 6.78
CA LEU A 151 -4.07 1.65 5.74
C LEU A 151 -2.68 2.29 5.57
N ARG A 152 -1.95 2.54 6.66
CA ARG A 152 -0.59 3.09 6.59
C ARG A 152 0.39 2.10 5.97
N ASN A 153 0.23 0.80 6.24
CA ASN A 153 1.04 -0.23 5.62
C ASN A 153 0.76 -0.32 4.11
N ALA A 154 -0.52 -0.28 3.71
CA ALA A 154 -0.91 -0.26 2.31
C ALA A 154 -0.37 0.98 1.57
N ALA A 155 -0.48 2.17 2.17
CA ALA A 155 0.10 3.39 1.62
C ALA A 155 1.62 3.28 1.46
N SER A 156 2.33 2.77 2.47
CA SER A 156 3.78 2.57 2.43
C SER A 156 4.21 1.54 1.39
N ALA A 157 3.34 0.60 1.04
CA ALA A 157 3.55 -0.38 -0.03
C ALA A 157 3.22 0.18 -1.44
N GLY A 158 2.89 1.47 -1.57
CA GLY A 158 2.63 2.13 -2.84
C GLY A 158 1.18 2.03 -3.34
N ASN A 159 0.23 1.70 -2.46
CA ASN A 159 -1.19 1.83 -2.79
C ASN A 159 -1.65 3.27 -2.51
N LEU A 160 -1.65 4.12 -3.54
CA LEU A 160 -2.00 5.54 -3.44
C LEU A 160 -3.45 5.74 -2.99
N TYR A 161 -4.37 4.85 -3.36
CA TYR A 161 -5.77 4.90 -2.92
C TYR A 161 -5.92 4.80 -1.39
N SER A 162 -4.94 4.22 -0.69
CA SER A 162 -4.95 4.14 0.78
C SER A 162 -5.01 5.52 1.45
N TYR A 163 -4.56 6.59 0.80
CA TYR A 163 -4.67 7.94 1.34
C TYR A 163 -6.11 8.45 1.41
N TYR A 164 -6.98 8.01 0.50
CA TYR A 164 -8.43 8.25 0.61
C TYR A 164 -8.99 7.47 1.81
N GLY A 165 -8.60 6.22 2.00
CA GLY A 165 -9.01 5.45 3.18
C GLY A 165 -8.54 6.08 4.49
N LEU A 166 -7.29 6.56 4.55
CA LEU A 166 -6.77 7.31 5.71
C LEU A 166 -7.57 8.60 5.93
N SER A 167 -7.91 9.32 4.86
CA SER A 167 -8.75 10.50 4.94
C SER A 167 -10.13 10.19 5.51
N ASP A 168 -10.76 9.12 5.03
CA ASP A 168 -12.13 8.75 5.37
C ASP A 168 -12.26 8.33 6.84
N ILE A 169 -11.31 7.57 7.39
CA ILE A 169 -11.37 7.16 8.81
C ILE A 169 -11.28 8.37 9.76
N TYR A 170 -10.54 9.41 9.38
CA TYR A 170 -10.46 10.66 10.14
C TYR A 170 -11.63 11.61 9.86
N ALA A 171 -12.32 11.48 8.73
CA ALA A 171 -13.55 12.24 8.45
C ALA A 171 -14.81 11.58 9.07
N SER A 172 -14.73 10.29 9.38
CA SER A 172 -15.84 9.49 9.90
C SER A 172 -16.34 10.04 11.23
N ASP A 173 -17.64 9.92 11.47
CA ASP A 173 -18.29 10.41 12.70
C ASP A 173 -18.04 9.47 13.88
N THR A 174 -16.78 9.43 14.31
CA THR A 174 -16.29 8.63 15.43
C THR A 174 -15.57 9.55 16.42
N LYS A 175 -15.20 9.01 17.59
CA LYS A 175 -14.38 9.74 18.57
C LYS A 175 -13.01 10.19 18.01
N ASP A 176 -12.52 9.53 16.96
CA ASP A 176 -11.22 9.77 16.35
C ASP A 176 -11.30 10.77 15.17
N LYS A 177 -12.45 11.43 14.98
CA LYS A 177 -12.66 12.43 13.93
C LYS A 177 -11.66 13.58 14.04
N ASN A 178 -10.93 13.82 12.95
CA ASN A 178 -9.98 14.92 12.81
C ASN A 178 -9.92 15.39 11.35
N LEU A 179 -10.58 16.50 11.04
CA LEU A 179 -10.65 17.01 9.66
C LEU A 179 -9.29 17.53 9.15
N ILE A 180 -8.38 17.94 10.03
CA ILE A 180 -7.01 18.35 9.66
C ILE A 180 -6.23 17.13 9.17
N ASP A 181 -6.20 16.04 9.94
CA ASP A 181 -5.53 14.80 9.51
C ASP A 181 -6.21 14.21 8.26
N SER A 182 -7.54 14.26 8.20
CA SER A 182 -8.31 13.82 7.04
C SER A 182 -7.88 14.55 5.77
N ALA A 183 -7.80 15.88 5.80
CA ALA A 183 -7.39 16.68 4.66
C ALA A 183 -5.89 16.57 4.38
N ALA A 184 -5.06 16.35 5.39
CA ALA A 184 -3.62 16.16 5.22
C ALA A 184 -3.27 14.90 4.42
N TYR A 185 -4.03 13.81 4.60
CA TYR A 185 -3.85 12.60 3.78
C TYR A 185 -4.26 12.80 2.32
N LEU A 186 -5.34 13.56 2.05
CA LEU A 186 -5.71 13.90 0.66
C LEU A 186 -4.68 14.84 0.03
N ARG A 187 -4.16 15.82 0.79
CA ARG A 187 -3.03 16.67 0.35
C ARG A 187 -1.79 15.84 0.04
N LEU A 188 -1.51 14.81 0.82
CA LEU A 188 -0.42 13.89 0.52
C LEU A 188 -0.68 13.12 -0.80
N ALA A 189 -1.89 12.62 -1.04
CA ALA A 189 -2.25 12.01 -2.32
C ALA A 189 -2.03 12.98 -3.49
N TYR A 190 -2.45 14.23 -3.34
CA TYR A 190 -2.23 15.30 -4.30
C TYR A 190 -0.74 15.53 -4.59
N LEU A 191 0.08 15.67 -3.54
CA LEU A 191 1.54 15.86 -3.67
C LEU A 191 2.24 14.64 -4.32
N LEU A 192 1.67 13.44 -4.18
CA LEU A 192 2.20 12.22 -4.79
C LEU A 192 1.72 12.00 -6.23
N GLY A 193 0.83 12.86 -6.73
CA GLY A 193 0.45 12.90 -8.14
C GLY A 193 -1.05 12.84 -8.41
N ASP A 194 -1.90 12.62 -7.41
CA ASP A 194 -3.35 12.56 -7.63
C ASP A 194 -4.00 13.95 -7.64
N GLY A 195 -3.98 14.61 -8.80
CA GLY A 195 -4.57 15.94 -8.96
C GLY A 195 -6.07 16.02 -8.61
N LYS A 196 -6.83 14.91 -8.75
CA LYS A 196 -8.27 14.89 -8.45
C LYS A 196 -8.57 14.90 -6.95
N ALA A 197 -7.58 14.62 -6.08
CA ALA A 197 -7.74 14.75 -4.64
C ALA A 197 -8.09 16.17 -4.19
N SER A 198 -7.81 17.19 -5.01
CA SER A 198 -8.14 18.59 -4.74
C SER A 198 -9.62 18.84 -4.48
N ALA A 199 -10.51 18.16 -5.20
CA ALA A 199 -11.96 18.27 -4.99
C ALA A 199 -12.36 17.77 -3.60
N ASP A 200 -11.83 16.62 -3.17
CA ASP A 200 -12.14 16.03 -1.86
C ASP A 200 -11.51 16.81 -0.71
N ILE A 201 -10.36 17.48 -0.93
CA ILE A 201 -9.79 18.42 0.05
C ILE A 201 -10.77 19.56 0.32
N ALA A 202 -11.36 20.14 -0.73
CA ALA A 202 -12.33 21.23 -0.60
C ALA A 202 -13.59 20.79 0.18
N LEU A 203 -14.03 19.55 -0.01
CA LEU A 203 -15.18 18.97 0.70
C LEU A 203 -14.95 18.80 2.21
N ARG A 204 -13.72 18.92 2.71
CA ARG A 204 -13.46 18.89 4.16
C ARG A 204 -13.90 20.16 4.88
N GLY A 205 -14.22 21.24 4.16
CA GLY A 205 -14.82 22.44 4.74
C GLY A 205 -13.93 23.14 5.78
N LEU A 206 -12.62 23.03 5.64
CA LEU A 206 -11.66 23.63 6.58
C LEU A 206 -11.66 25.15 6.48
N SER A 207 -11.51 25.81 7.63
CA SER A 207 -11.13 27.23 7.67
C SER A 207 -9.72 27.45 7.09
N SER A 208 -9.35 28.72 6.88
CA SER A 208 -8.00 29.06 6.41
C SER A 208 -6.91 28.60 7.38
N VAL A 209 -7.14 28.68 8.70
CA VAL A 209 -6.17 28.24 9.71
C VAL A 209 -6.02 26.73 9.72
N GLU A 210 -7.12 25.99 9.66
CA GLU A 210 -7.10 24.53 9.57
C GLU A 210 -6.48 24.04 8.27
N SER A 211 -6.66 24.78 7.17
CA SER A 211 -6.03 24.49 5.89
C SER A 211 -4.50 24.57 5.98
N VAL A 212 -3.96 25.61 6.61
CA VAL A 212 -2.51 25.73 6.87
C VAL A 212 -2.02 24.59 7.75
N ALA A 213 -2.74 24.25 8.83
CA ALA A 213 -2.38 23.13 9.68
C ALA A 213 -2.36 21.79 8.92
N ALA A 214 -3.31 21.59 8.00
CA ALA A 214 -3.35 20.41 7.15
C ALA A 214 -2.21 20.38 6.12
N ASP A 215 -1.76 21.53 5.61
CA ASP A 215 -0.57 21.64 4.75
C ASP A 215 0.71 21.27 5.51
N GLU A 216 0.91 21.81 6.71
CA GLU A 216 2.05 21.47 7.58
C GLU A 216 2.07 19.97 7.92
N ARG A 217 0.88 19.43 8.23
CA ARG A 217 0.71 18.01 8.49
C ARG A 217 1.03 17.16 7.27
N ALA A 218 0.54 17.54 6.09
CA ALA A 218 0.83 16.85 4.83
C ALA A 218 2.34 16.86 4.51
N ALA A 219 3.03 17.98 4.75
CA ALA A 219 4.48 18.07 4.56
C ALA A 219 5.26 17.12 5.51
N SER A 220 4.80 16.98 6.76
CA SER A 220 5.37 16.02 7.72
C SER A 220 5.11 14.57 7.29
N LEU A 221 3.89 14.27 6.86
CA LEU A 221 3.52 12.95 6.33
C LEU A 221 4.33 12.62 5.06
N TYR A 222 4.52 13.59 4.16
CA TYR A 222 5.33 13.43 2.96
C TYR A 222 6.73 12.94 3.32
N LYS A 223 7.42 13.53 4.32
CA LYS A 223 8.75 13.04 4.76
C LYS A 223 8.73 11.58 5.23
N THR A 224 7.62 11.13 5.83
CA THR A 224 7.49 9.78 6.39
C THR A 224 7.19 8.74 5.31
N PHE A 225 6.26 9.07 4.39
CA PHE A 225 5.76 8.13 3.40
C PHE A 225 6.51 8.18 2.07
N SER A 226 7.09 9.33 1.71
CA SER A 226 7.73 9.50 0.41
C SER A 226 9.10 8.84 0.29
N LYS A 227 9.61 8.08 1.29
CA LYS A 227 10.96 7.47 1.37
C LYS A 227 11.53 7.01 0.01
N TYR A 228 11.98 7.95 -0.81
CA TYR A 228 12.37 7.80 -2.21
C TYR A 228 11.29 7.35 -3.22
N GLN A 229 10.01 7.32 -2.88
CA GLN A 229 8.94 7.21 -3.89
C GLN A 229 8.90 8.50 -4.70
N ARG A 230 9.28 8.39 -5.98
CA ARG A 230 9.03 9.47 -6.94
C ARG A 230 7.53 9.65 -7.05
N PRO A 231 7.02 10.91 -7.01
CA PRO A 231 5.65 11.17 -7.39
C PRO A 231 5.33 10.46 -8.70
N SER A 232 4.12 9.92 -8.80
CA SER A 232 3.59 9.30 -10.00
C SER A 232 2.47 10.19 -10.49
N PRO A 233 2.76 11.25 -11.28
CA PRO A 233 1.75 12.22 -11.67
C PRO A 233 0.61 11.52 -12.41
N ARG A 234 -0.62 11.79 -11.98
CA ARG A 234 -1.84 11.37 -12.69
C ARG A 234 -1.84 12.07 -14.07
N PRO A 235 -1.91 11.32 -15.18
CA PRO A 235 -1.91 11.90 -16.51
C PRO A 235 -3.02 12.94 -16.68
N VAL A 236 -2.67 14.06 -17.31
CA VAL A 236 -3.60 15.12 -17.71
C VAL A 236 -3.75 15.10 -19.22
N GLU A 237 -4.96 15.33 -19.70
CA GLU A 237 -5.29 15.46 -21.14
C GLU A 237 -6.05 16.76 -21.41
#